data_AF-A0A1J5GLJ1-F1
#
_entry.id   AF-A0A1J5GLJ1-F1
#
_cell.length_a   1.000
_cell.length_b   1.000
_cell.length_c   1.000
_cell.angle_alpha   90.00
_cell.angle_beta   90.00
_cell.angle_gamma   90.00
#
_symmetry.space_group_name_H-M   'P 1'
#
loop_
_entity.id
_entity.type
_entity.pdbx_description
1 polymer ?
#
loop_
_entity_poly.entity_id
_entity_poly.type
_entity_poly.pdbx_seq_one_letter_code
_entity_poly.pdbx_strand_id
1 'polypeptide(L)'
;MPAATEQKPLLGKLRLTSNLRVVTGLHIGAGGENLDIGGLDKSVMRDPLTKHPYLPGSSIKGKMRSILERFLNKPVNRAGGSGTFRYESDDLVSGFSEIKEYKGQLIEFEGAETCEVSRLFGSTGNSCWIPESKSEGVDRDQNAKPRDINGVSYVKVKGRNSPARLIVRDSHLTVKSVDDLKSIDTGLYMTEWKFENGMDRITAAANPRQLERVPAGAIFEFELVYTVENPEQAVKDLQNLAIALAILEDDALGGHGSRGYGKVAFEEFKLFYRDLNYYRTIGNTDRVKQETLTEATNTEQLLNEFAKVTNAVQALLPSGNA
;
A
#
# COMPACT_ATOMS: atom_id res chain seq x y z
N MET A 1 25.73 0.43 -6.18
CA MET A 1 25.00 1.71 -6.25
C MET A 1 26.03 2.77 -5.98
N PRO A 2 26.28 3.71 -6.90
CA PRO A 2 26.93 4.95 -6.49
C PRO A 2 26.14 5.49 -5.31
N ALA A 3 26.83 5.72 -4.19
CA ALA A 3 26.19 6.16 -2.97
C ALA A 3 25.50 7.50 -3.29
N ALA A 4 24.19 7.60 -3.04
CA ALA A 4 23.57 8.90 -3.00
C ALA A 4 24.33 9.71 -1.95
N THR A 5 25.00 10.78 -2.39
CA THR A 5 25.80 11.64 -1.51
C THR A 5 24.92 12.61 -0.72
N GLU A 6 23.66 12.73 -1.12
CA GLU A 6 22.67 13.64 -0.55
C GLU A 6 21.48 12.85 -0.01
N GLN A 7 20.98 13.26 1.16
CA GLN A 7 19.83 12.65 1.80
C GLN A 7 18.55 13.38 1.40
N LYS A 8 17.45 12.64 1.27
CA LYS A 8 16.13 13.27 1.04
C LYS A 8 15.70 14.10 2.26
N PRO A 9 15.20 15.32 2.07
CA PRO A 9 14.74 16.14 3.19
C PRO A 9 13.56 15.48 3.90
N LEU A 10 13.54 15.56 5.23
CA LEU A 10 12.37 15.24 6.04
C LEU A 10 11.74 16.56 6.45
N LEU A 11 10.53 16.85 5.98
CA LEU A 11 9.81 18.07 6.33
C LEU A 11 8.78 17.84 7.43
N GLY A 12 8.28 16.61 7.55
CA GLY A 12 7.36 16.20 8.59
C GLY A 12 6.75 14.84 8.32
N LYS A 13 5.81 14.45 9.18
CA LYS A 13 5.01 13.23 9.01
C LYS A 13 3.55 13.54 9.21
N LEU A 14 2.73 13.06 8.28
CA LEU A 14 1.28 13.02 8.42
C LEU A 14 0.89 11.62 8.86
N ARG A 15 0.11 11.52 9.94
CA ARG A 15 -0.41 10.27 10.48
C ARG A 15 -1.93 10.30 10.36
N LEU A 16 -2.49 9.27 9.75
CA LEU A 16 -3.94 9.06 9.67
C LEU A 16 -4.28 7.77 10.41
N THR A 17 -5.28 7.84 11.29
CA THR A 17 -5.82 6.69 12.01
C THR A 17 -7.32 6.59 11.76
N SER A 18 -7.88 5.40 11.75
CA SER A 18 -9.32 5.17 11.67
C SER A 18 -9.68 3.79 12.25
N ASN A 19 -10.97 3.54 12.43
CA ASN A 19 -11.49 2.20 12.63
C ASN A 19 -11.77 1.57 11.26
N LEU A 20 -11.24 0.38 11.00
CA LEU A 20 -11.53 -0.41 9.80
C LEU A 20 -12.55 -1.49 10.16
N ARG A 21 -13.79 -1.30 9.73
CA ARG A 21 -14.89 -2.25 9.92
C ARG A 21 -14.93 -3.26 8.79
N VAL A 22 -15.06 -4.53 9.14
CA VAL A 22 -15.35 -5.63 8.21
C VAL A 22 -16.86 -5.63 7.93
N VAL A 23 -17.29 -5.21 6.74
CA VAL A 23 -18.70 -5.16 6.36
C VAL A 23 -19.20 -6.53 5.89
N THR A 24 -18.36 -7.26 5.16
CA THR A 24 -18.59 -8.68 4.84
C THR A 24 -17.38 -9.50 5.25
N GLY A 25 -17.59 -10.76 5.63
CA GLY A 25 -16.53 -11.59 6.21
C GLY A 25 -15.22 -11.57 5.40
N LEU A 26 -14.11 -11.43 6.10
CA LEU A 26 -12.80 -11.09 5.52
C LEU A 26 -11.82 -12.26 5.67
N HIS A 27 -11.11 -12.59 4.59
CA HIS A 27 -10.08 -13.62 4.61
C HIS A 27 -8.75 -13.06 4.11
N ILE A 28 -7.76 -12.98 4.99
CA ILE A 28 -6.36 -12.76 4.63
C ILE A 28 -5.61 -14.04 4.98
N GLY A 29 -5.27 -14.82 3.95
CA GLY A 29 -4.63 -16.12 4.11
C GLY A 29 -3.17 -16.00 4.54
N ALA A 30 -2.73 -16.93 5.38
CA ALA A 30 -1.36 -16.92 5.92
C ALA A 30 -0.27 -17.31 4.92
N GLY A 31 -0.63 -17.92 3.78
CA GLY A 31 0.31 -18.43 2.79
C GLY A 31 1.07 -19.66 3.30
N GLY A 32 0.85 -20.81 2.66
CA GLY A 32 1.50 -22.08 3.03
C GLY A 32 0.56 -23.04 3.74
N GLU A 33 0.56 -24.28 3.25
CA GLU A 33 -0.07 -25.45 3.85
C GLU A 33 0.54 -25.72 5.23
N ASN A 34 0.07 -25.02 6.26
CA ASN A 34 0.10 -25.64 7.59
C ASN A 34 -1.02 -26.67 7.59
N LEU A 35 -0.73 -27.83 6.98
CA LEU A 35 -1.41 -29.08 7.24
C LEU A 35 -1.09 -29.46 8.70
N ASP A 36 -1.68 -28.73 9.65
CA ASP A 36 -1.96 -29.33 10.94
C ASP A 36 -2.77 -30.60 10.64
N ILE A 37 -2.44 -31.70 11.28
CA ILE A 37 -3.10 -33.00 11.04
C ILE A 37 -4.58 -32.82 11.43
N GLY A 38 -5.46 -32.66 10.43
CA GLY A 38 -6.89 -32.29 10.61
C GLY A 38 -7.21 -30.78 10.56
N GLY A 39 -6.27 -29.95 10.11
CA GLY A 39 -6.36 -28.49 10.04
C GLY A 39 -6.98 -27.92 8.76
N LEU A 40 -7.31 -26.63 8.84
CA LEU A 40 -7.96 -25.81 7.81
C LEU A 40 -7.16 -25.69 6.50
N ASP A 41 -7.82 -25.86 5.35
CA ASP A 41 -7.24 -25.66 4.01
C ASP A 41 -6.61 -24.27 3.81
N LYS A 42 -7.22 -23.23 4.40
CA LYS A 42 -6.74 -21.84 4.38
C LYS A 42 -7.11 -21.11 5.66
N SER A 43 -6.15 -21.00 6.57
CA SER A 43 -6.32 -20.25 7.82
C SER A 43 -6.17 -18.74 7.63
N VAL A 44 -6.79 -17.98 8.53
CA VAL A 44 -6.62 -16.53 8.64
C VAL A 44 -5.32 -16.22 9.37
N MET A 45 -4.62 -15.15 8.93
CA MET A 45 -3.45 -14.62 9.63
C MET A 45 -3.76 -14.26 11.09
N ARG A 46 -2.93 -14.74 12.01
CA ARG A 46 -3.06 -14.48 13.45
C ARG A 46 -1.75 -13.95 14.04
N ASP A 47 -1.88 -13.07 15.00
CA ASP A 47 -0.77 -12.56 15.79
C ASP A 47 -0.20 -13.72 16.64
N PRO A 48 1.12 -14.00 16.59
CA PRO A 48 1.71 -15.13 17.32
C PRO A 48 1.57 -15.05 18.85
N LEU A 49 1.51 -13.84 19.42
CA LEU A 49 1.41 -13.59 20.85
C LEU A 49 -0.02 -13.69 21.34
N THR A 50 -0.95 -12.99 20.69
CA THR A 50 -2.35 -12.91 21.14
C THR A 50 -3.26 -13.97 20.52
N LYS A 51 -2.83 -14.60 19.43
CA LYS A 51 -3.62 -15.49 18.56
C LYS A 51 -4.85 -14.84 17.91
N HIS A 52 -5.01 -13.53 18.08
CA HIS A 52 -6.09 -12.77 17.45
C HIS A 52 -5.83 -12.65 15.95
N PRO A 53 -6.88 -12.66 15.11
CA PRO A 53 -6.72 -12.30 13.71
C PRO A 53 -6.25 -10.84 13.60
N TYR A 54 -5.40 -10.55 12.61
CA TYR A 54 -4.92 -9.19 12.31
C TYR A 54 -4.81 -9.01 10.80
N LEU A 55 -4.78 -7.74 10.36
CA LEU A 55 -4.60 -7.39 8.96
C LEU A 55 -3.17 -6.88 8.75
N PRO A 56 -2.31 -7.59 7.98
CA PRO A 56 -0.97 -7.12 7.70
C PRO A 56 -0.99 -5.79 6.94
N GLY A 57 -0.17 -4.83 7.38
CA GLY A 57 -0.01 -3.54 6.71
C GLY A 57 0.51 -3.69 5.29
N SER A 58 1.28 -4.76 5.02
CA SER A 58 1.73 -5.12 3.66
C SER A 58 0.58 -5.52 2.74
N SER A 59 -0.44 -6.23 3.25
CA SER A 59 -1.63 -6.63 2.49
C SER A 59 -2.48 -5.41 2.12
N ILE A 60 -2.72 -4.50 3.08
CA ILE A 60 -3.46 -3.27 2.84
C ILE A 60 -2.68 -2.36 1.89
N LYS A 61 -1.39 -2.13 2.16
CA LYS A 61 -0.51 -1.31 1.30
C LYS A 61 -0.43 -1.86 -0.13
N GLY A 62 -0.30 -3.17 -0.29
CA GLY A 62 -0.27 -3.83 -1.59
C GLY A 62 -1.57 -3.67 -2.37
N LYS A 63 -2.72 -3.79 -1.69
CA LYS A 63 -4.03 -3.56 -2.30
C LYS A 63 -4.21 -2.10 -2.72
N MET A 64 -3.86 -1.14 -1.85
CA MET A 64 -3.88 0.29 -2.19
C MET A 64 -2.96 0.61 -3.37
N ARG A 65 -1.76 0.02 -3.43
CA ARG A 65 -0.84 0.17 -4.56
C ARG A 65 -1.47 -0.34 -5.85
N SER A 66 -2.03 -1.55 -5.85
CA SER A 66 -2.68 -2.15 -7.02
C SER A 66 -3.86 -1.32 -7.52
N ILE A 67 -4.67 -0.77 -6.61
CA ILE A 67 -5.75 0.16 -6.94
C ILE A 67 -5.18 1.39 -7.66
N LEU A 68 -4.15 2.03 -7.09
CA LEU A 68 -3.60 3.27 -7.66
C LEU A 68 -2.90 3.02 -9.01
N GLU A 69 -2.20 1.89 -9.17
CA GLU A 69 -1.63 1.47 -10.45
C GLU A 69 -2.71 1.36 -11.54
N ARG A 70 -3.86 0.76 -11.22
CA ARG A 70 -5.00 0.65 -12.13
C ARG A 70 -5.67 2.00 -12.39
N PHE A 71 -5.88 2.79 -11.34
CA PHE A 71 -6.52 4.11 -11.43
C PHE A 71 -5.73 5.06 -12.32
N LEU A 72 -4.40 5.03 -12.23
CA LEU A 72 -3.50 5.83 -13.06
C LEU A 72 -3.11 5.14 -14.38
N ASN A 73 -3.73 4.00 -14.71
CA ASN A 73 -3.50 3.22 -15.92
C ASN A 73 -2.00 2.93 -16.20
N LYS A 74 -1.26 2.53 -15.17
CA LYS A 74 0.18 2.23 -15.31
C LYS A 74 0.39 0.91 -16.08
N PRO A 75 1.41 0.84 -16.95
CA PRO A 75 1.74 -0.39 -17.66
C PRO A 75 2.30 -1.41 -16.68
N VAL A 76 2.10 -2.69 -16.99
CA VAL A 76 2.70 -3.77 -16.22
C VAL A 76 4.06 -4.10 -16.83
N ASN A 77 5.14 -3.82 -16.09
CA ASN A 77 6.50 -3.93 -16.61
C ASN A 77 7.43 -4.83 -15.78
N ARG A 78 6.94 -5.44 -14.70
CA ARG A 78 7.75 -6.30 -13.84
C ARG A 78 6.99 -7.56 -13.44
N ALA A 79 7.61 -8.71 -13.69
CA ALA A 79 7.17 -9.99 -13.14
C ALA A 79 7.54 -10.08 -11.65
N GLY A 80 6.62 -10.60 -10.85
CA GLY A 80 6.82 -11.00 -9.46
C GLY A 80 6.87 -12.52 -9.31
N GLY A 81 6.76 -13.01 -8.07
CA GLY A 81 6.62 -14.44 -7.79
C GLY A 81 5.27 -14.99 -8.23
N SER A 82 5.19 -16.30 -8.47
CA SER A 82 3.92 -17.02 -8.69
C SER A 82 3.04 -16.48 -9.82
N GLY A 83 3.65 -16.01 -10.91
CA GLY A 83 2.93 -15.47 -12.08
C GLY A 83 2.24 -14.13 -11.83
N THR A 84 2.63 -13.42 -10.77
CA THR A 84 2.15 -12.05 -10.52
C THR A 84 2.91 -11.05 -11.38
N PHE A 85 2.26 -9.96 -11.73
CA PHE A 85 2.90 -8.85 -12.43
C PHE A 85 2.45 -7.53 -11.84
N ARG A 86 3.32 -6.52 -11.93
CA ARG A 86 3.07 -5.18 -11.40
C ARG A 86 3.75 -4.10 -12.23
N TYR A 87 3.34 -2.86 -11.98
CA TYR A 87 4.13 -1.72 -12.40
C TYR A 87 5.30 -1.46 -11.43
N GLU A 88 6.45 -1.06 -11.97
CA GLU A 88 7.59 -0.58 -11.22
C GLU A 88 8.31 0.56 -11.95
N SER A 89 8.70 1.60 -11.23
CA SER A 89 9.71 2.55 -11.72
C SER A 89 11.10 1.92 -11.55
N ASP A 90 11.73 1.53 -12.64
CA ASP A 90 13.01 0.79 -12.58
C ASP A 90 14.22 1.68 -12.25
N ASP A 91 14.07 3.00 -12.26
CA ASP A 91 15.07 3.99 -11.82
C ASP A 91 14.37 5.25 -11.24
N LEU A 92 15.15 6.20 -10.72
CA LEU A 92 14.69 7.53 -10.29
C LEU A 92 14.19 8.38 -11.46
N VAL A 93 14.77 8.22 -12.65
CA VAL A 93 14.36 8.93 -13.88
C VAL A 93 13.59 8.02 -14.83
N SER A 94 12.73 8.62 -15.68
CA SER A 94 11.94 7.87 -16.65
C SER A 94 12.80 7.15 -17.68
N GLY A 95 12.31 6.02 -18.17
CA GLY A 95 13.04 5.17 -19.08
C GLY A 95 12.22 4.00 -19.60
N PHE A 96 12.91 2.94 -20.02
CA PHE A 96 12.28 1.71 -20.51
C PHE A 96 12.76 0.47 -19.76
N SER A 97 11.80 -0.35 -19.35
CA SER A 97 12.03 -1.71 -18.87
C SER A 97 12.11 -2.64 -20.08
N GLU A 98 13.04 -3.58 -20.04
CA GLU A 98 13.18 -4.61 -21.07
C GLU A 98 12.78 -5.96 -20.50
N ILE A 99 11.63 -6.49 -20.95
CA ILE A 99 11.03 -7.68 -20.35
C ILE A 99 11.29 -8.89 -21.24
N LYS A 100 11.99 -9.89 -20.69
CA LYS A 100 12.41 -11.09 -21.44
C LYS A 100 11.22 -11.94 -21.87
N GLU A 101 10.21 -12.02 -21.01
CA GLU A 101 8.97 -12.77 -21.22
C GLU A 101 8.19 -12.25 -22.45
N TYR A 102 8.34 -10.95 -22.76
CA TYR A 102 7.76 -10.32 -23.96
C TYR A 102 8.80 -10.14 -25.07
N LYS A 103 9.71 -11.11 -25.24
CA LYS A 103 10.73 -11.12 -26.31
C LYS A 103 11.62 -9.86 -26.34
N GLY A 104 11.88 -9.26 -25.18
CA GLY A 104 12.70 -8.05 -25.07
C GLY A 104 11.96 -6.76 -25.45
N GLN A 105 10.62 -6.77 -25.43
CA GLN A 105 9.83 -5.57 -25.61
C GLN A 105 10.22 -4.50 -24.59
N LEU A 106 10.34 -3.26 -25.06
CA LEU A 106 10.54 -2.09 -24.23
C LEU A 106 9.20 -1.57 -23.76
N ILE A 107 9.05 -1.45 -22.44
CA ILE A 107 7.88 -0.85 -21.80
C ILE A 107 8.32 0.41 -21.09
N GLU A 108 7.70 1.53 -21.43
CA GLU A 108 8.00 2.82 -20.80
C GLU A 108 7.58 2.83 -19.32
N PHE A 109 8.39 3.45 -18.49
CA PHE A 109 8.05 3.75 -17.10
C PHE A 109 8.41 5.20 -16.75
N GLU A 110 7.60 5.81 -15.89
CA GLU A 110 7.91 7.08 -15.26
C GLU A 110 8.94 6.91 -14.14
N GLY A 111 9.88 7.84 -14.01
CA GLY A 111 10.90 7.79 -12.97
C GLY A 111 10.34 7.86 -11.55
N ALA A 112 10.93 7.12 -10.61
CA ALA A 112 10.43 7.00 -9.25
C ALA A 112 10.40 8.32 -8.45
N GLU A 113 11.11 9.36 -8.89
CA GLU A 113 11.07 10.70 -8.29
C GLU A 113 9.75 11.43 -8.57
N THR A 114 9.16 11.17 -9.74
CA THR A 114 7.98 11.89 -10.24
C THR A 114 6.74 11.00 -10.28
N CYS A 115 6.92 9.70 -10.51
CA CYS A 115 5.84 8.74 -10.57
C CYS A 115 5.03 8.71 -9.27
N GLU A 116 3.74 9.01 -9.39
CA GLU A 116 2.80 9.10 -8.28
C GLU A 116 2.64 7.79 -7.50
N VAL A 117 2.79 6.65 -8.16
CA VAL A 117 2.76 5.33 -7.49
C VAL A 117 4.08 5.07 -6.76
N SER A 118 5.21 5.16 -7.47
CA SER A 118 6.49 4.71 -6.92
C SER A 118 7.04 5.62 -5.84
N ARG A 119 6.78 6.94 -5.87
CA ARG A 119 7.19 7.82 -4.75
C ARG A 119 6.38 7.56 -3.47
N LEU A 120 5.11 7.18 -3.60
CA LEU A 120 4.26 6.80 -2.47
C LEU A 120 4.65 5.43 -1.90
N PHE A 121 4.68 4.41 -2.77
CA PHE A 121 4.77 3.00 -2.38
C PHE A 121 6.19 2.41 -2.42
N GLY A 122 7.14 3.15 -2.97
CA GLY A 122 8.54 2.75 -3.16
C GLY A 122 8.76 1.94 -4.45
N SER A 123 10.01 1.93 -4.92
CA SER A 123 10.50 1.07 -6.00
C SER A 123 11.90 0.56 -5.70
N THR A 124 12.22 -0.67 -6.10
CA THR A 124 13.52 -1.29 -5.78
C THR A 124 14.61 -1.03 -6.82
N GLY A 125 14.25 -0.44 -7.96
CA GLY A 125 15.10 -0.35 -9.14
C GLY A 125 15.31 -1.71 -9.83
N ASN A 126 15.66 -1.74 -11.11
CA ASN A 126 16.15 -2.93 -11.83
C ASN A 126 16.94 -2.50 -13.06
N SER A 127 17.52 -3.48 -13.77
CA SER A 127 18.17 -3.23 -15.06
C SER A 127 17.18 -2.61 -16.04
N CYS A 128 17.47 -1.41 -16.50
CA CYS A 128 16.60 -0.63 -17.37
C CYS A 128 17.41 0.26 -18.32
N TRP A 129 16.70 0.92 -19.24
CA TRP A 129 17.25 1.85 -20.19
C TRP A 129 16.85 3.28 -19.80
N ILE A 130 17.82 4.16 -19.55
CA ILE A 130 17.58 5.57 -19.23
C ILE A 130 18.28 6.48 -20.25
N PRO A 131 17.84 7.73 -20.44
CA PRO A 131 18.51 8.68 -21.32
C PRO A 131 19.98 8.84 -20.92
N GLU A 132 20.88 8.83 -21.89
CA GLU A 132 22.32 8.95 -21.65
C GLU A 132 22.67 10.22 -20.87
N SER A 133 21.96 11.32 -21.15
CA SER A 133 22.12 12.60 -20.43
C SER A 133 21.78 12.53 -18.93
N LYS A 134 21.06 11.49 -18.47
CA LYS A 134 20.63 11.32 -17.07
C LYS A 134 21.30 10.14 -16.37
N SER A 135 22.35 9.58 -16.98
CA SER A 135 23.03 8.37 -16.47
C SER A 135 24.34 8.68 -15.74
N GLU A 136 24.60 9.96 -15.46
CA GLU A 136 25.71 10.37 -14.61
C GLU A 136 25.55 9.78 -13.20
N GLY A 137 26.62 9.21 -12.66
CA GLY A 137 26.59 8.59 -11.35
C GLY A 137 25.56 7.45 -11.27
N VAL A 138 25.38 6.66 -12.34
CA VAL A 138 24.63 5.40 -12.32
C VAL A 138 25.51 4.29 -12.90
N ASP A 139 25.36 3.08 -12.36
CA ASP A 139 26.12 1.90 -12.78
C ASP A 139 25.66 1.45 -14.19
N ARG A 140 26.42 1.84 -15.22
CA ARG A 140 26.15 1.51 -16.63
C ARG A 140 26.65 0.10 -16.96
N ASP A 141 25.83 -0.66 -17.69
CA ASP A 141 26.24 -1.95 -18.24
C ASP A 141 27.18 -1.73 -19.44
N GLN A 142 28.48 -1.93 -19.23
CA GLN A 142 29.51 -1.71 -20.24
C GLN A 142 29.42 -2.65 -21.45
N ASN A 143 28.71 -3.78 -21.31
CA ASN A 143 28.55 -4.75 -22.41
C ASN A 143 27.35 -4.43 -23.30
N ALA A 144 26.43 -3.57 -22.85
CA ALA A 144 25.24 -3.19 -23.59
C ALA A 144 25.52 -1.99 -24.50
N LYS A 145 25.26 -2.15 -25.80
CA LYS A 145 25.32 -1.01 -26.74
C LYS A 145 24.14 -0.04 -26.48
N PRO A 146 24.36 1.28 -26.55
CA PRO A 146 23.28 2.26 -26.49
C PRO A 146 22.20 1.99 -27.54
N ARG A 147 20.95 2.37 -27.23
CA ARG A 147 19.81 2.29 -28.15
C ARG A 147 19.32 3.69 -28.48
N ASP A 148 19.06 3.95 -29.75
CA ASP A 148 18.34 5.15 -30.17
C ASP A 148 16.83 4.87 -30.12
N ILE A 149 16.09 5.69 -29.40
CA ILE A 149 14.64 5.66 -29.34
C ILE A 149 14.16 7.09 -29.59
N ASN A 150 13.51 7.31 -30.74
CA ASN A 150 13.01 8.62 -31.15
C ASN A 150 14.07 9.75 -31.14
N GLY A 151 15.31 9.44 -31.54
CA GLY A 151 16.41 10.42 -31.61
C GLY A 151 17.07 10.73 -30.27
N VAL A 152 16.77 9.96 -29.23
CA VAL A 152 17.43 10.05 -27.92
C VAL A 152 18.24 8.78 -27.67
N SER A 153 19.51 8.95 -27.28
CA SER A 153 20.40 7.84 -26.87
C SER A 153 20.03 7.35 -25.47
N TYR A 154 19.73 6.07 -25.35
CA TYR A 154 19.48 5.38 -24.09
C TYR A 154 20.61 4.40 -23.78
N VAL A 155 21.04 4.39 -22.53
CA VAL A 155 22.06 3.45 -22.02
C VAL A 155 21.43 2.50 -21.02
N LYS A 156 21.93 1.26 -21.00
CA LYS A 156 21.48 0.26 -20.04
C LYS A 156 22.19 0.45 -18.71
N VAL A 157 21.43 0.51 -17.63
CA VAL A 157 21.94 0.76 -16.28
C VAL A 157 21.32 -0.19 -15.27
N LYS A 158 22.00 -0.38 -14.14
CA LYS A 158 21.38 -0.91 -12.93
C LYS A 158 20.64 0.23 -12.22
N GLY A 159 19.32 0.23 -12.36
CA GLY A 159 18.50 1.30 -11.84
C GLY A 159 18.49 1.38 -10.31
N ARG A 160 18.24 2.60 -9.82
CA ARG A 160 18.32 3.01 -8.42
C ARG A 160 17.03 2.71 -7.66
N ASN A 161 17.17 2.43 -6.37
CA ASN A 161 16.04 2.21 -5.45
C ASN A 161 15.48 3.56 -4.97
N SER A 162 14.16 3.69 -4.89
CA SER A 162 13.46 4.80 -4.23
C SER A 162 12.63 4.27 -3.05
N PRO A 163 12.99 4.61 -1.81
CA PRO A 163 12.21 4.24 -0.63
C PRO A 163 10.78 4.81 -0.66
N ALA A 164 9.84 4.07 -0.07
CA ALA A 164 8.45 4.49 0.02
C ALA A 164 8.26 5.64 1.04
N ARG A 165 7.44 6.64 0.69
CA ARG A 165 6.99 7.66 1.64
C ARG A 165 5.88 7.16 2.57
N LEU A 166 5.14 6.16 2.14
CA LEU A 166 4.01 5.58 2.87
C LEU A 166 4.41 4.37 3.71
N ILE A 167 4.02 4.40 4.98
CA ILE A 167 4.03 3.28 5.91
C ILE A 167 2.58 2.97 6.26
N VAL A 168 2.19 1.69 6.17
CA VAL A 168 0.89 1.20 6.67
C VAL A 168 1.20 0.22 7.77
N ARG A 169 0.62 0.44 8.96
CA ARG A 169 0.82 -0.44 10.12
C ARG A 169 -0.10 -1.65 10.03
N ASP A 170 0.32 -2.72 10.70
CA ASP A 170 -0.56 -3.86 10.92
C ASP A 170 -1.78 -3.40 11.73
N SER A 171 -2.96 -3.83 11.31
CA SER A 171 -4.22 -3.46 11.95
C SER A 171 -4.68 -4.59 12.86
N HIS A 172 -4.73 -4.31 14.16
CA HIS A 172 -5.17 -5.26 15.19
C HIS A 172 -6.62 -4.99 15.58
N LEU A 173 -7.31 -6.00 16.11
CA LEU A 173 -8.68 -5.83 16.60
C LEU A 173 -8.73 -4.79 17.72
N THR A 174 -9.75 -3.94 17.69
CA THR A 174 -10.11 -3.06 18.82
C THR A 174 -10.50 -3.90 20.04
N VAL A 175 -10.33 -3.37 21.24
CA VAL A 175 -10.71 -4.06 22.49
C VAL A 175 -12.16 -4.53 22.45
N LYS A 176 -13.08 -3.65 22.03
CA LYS A 176 -14.50 -3.99 21.86
C LYS A 176 -14.70 -5.16 20.91
N SER A 177 -14.06 -5.13 19.73
CA SER A 177 -14.20 -6.22 18.76
C SER A 177 -13.59 -7.52 19.27
N VAL A 178 -12.56 -7.48 20.11
CA VAL A 178 -12.02 -8.68 20.76
C VAL A 178 -13.07 -9.29 21.70
N ASP A 179 -13.71 -8.47 22.53
CA ASP A 179 -14.73 -8.94 23.48
C ASP A 179 -15.95 -9.50 22.75
N ASP A 180 -16.44 -8.81 21.72
CA ASP A 180 -17.56 -9.25 20.88
C ASP A 180 -17.25 -10.61 20.22
N LEU A 181 -16.07 -10.75 19.59
CA LEU A 181 -15.68 -11.97 18.88
C LEU A 181 -15.30 -13.14 19.80
N LYS A 182 -14.94 -12.89 21.06
CA LYS A 182 -14.74 -13.97 22.06
C LYS A 182 -16.05 -14.55 22.56
N SER A 183 -17.14 -13.78 22.50
CA SER A 183 -18.45 -14.19 23.01
C SER A 183 -19.26 -15.07 22.04
N ILE A 184 -18.89 -15.09 20.76
CA ILE A 184 -19.60 -15.85 19.74
C ILE A 184 -19.10 -17.30 19.67
N ASP A 185 -20.02 -18.26 19.67
CA ASP A 185 -19.72 -19.67 19.40
C ASP A 185 -19.89 -19.96 17.91
N THR A 186 -18.77 -19.94 17.20
CA THR A 186 -18.69 -20.14 15.74
C THR A 186 -17.88 -21.40 15.38
N GLY A 187 -17.48 -22.18 16.38
CA GLY A 187 -16.61 -23.35 16.23
C GLY A 187 -15.13 -23.02 15.97
N LEU A 188 -14.74 -21.75 15.88
CA LEU A 188 -13.34 -21.31 15.81
C LEU A 188 -13.11 -20.10 16.75
N TYR A 189 -11.86 -19.87 17.13
CA TYR A 189 -11.50 -18.77 18.02
C TYR A 189 -11.53 -17.43 17.26
N MET A 190 -12.57 -16.62 17.51
CA MET A 190 -12.77 -15.27 16.95
C MET A 190 -12.95 -15.21 15.43
N THR A 191 -13.17 -16.36 14.79
CA THR A 191 -13.31 -16.53 13.35
C THR A 191 -14.49 -17.46 13.07
N GLU A 192 -15.00 -17.49 11.85
CA GLU A 192 -16.09 -18.39 11.48
C GLU A 192 -15.73 -19.29 10.31
N TRP A 193 -16.40 -20.45 10.26
CA TRP A 193 -16.42 -21.31 9.09
C TRP A 193 -17.34 -20.74 8.03
N LYS A 194 -16.84 -20.65 6.80
CA LYS A 194 -17.68 -20.47 5.62
C LYS A 194 -17.51 -21.62 4.66
N PHE A 195 -18.64 -22.25 4.35
CA PHE A 195 -18.75 -23.21 3.27
C PHE A 195 -18.94 -22.48 1.94
N GLU A 196 -18.20 -22.93 0.94
CA GLU A 196 -18.42 -22.56 -0.45
C GLU A 196 -18.51 -23.80 -1.31
N ASN A 197 -19.33 -23.77 -2.35
CA ASN A 197 -19.46 -24.89 -3.27
C ASN A 197 -18.91 -24.48 -4.64
N GLY A 198 -17.98 -25.27 -5.17
CA GLY A 198 -17.78 -25.31 -6.62
C GLY A 198 -18.93 -26.14 -7.22
N MET A 199 -19.61 -25.62 -8.23
CA MET A 199 -20.66 -26.39 -8.91
C MET A 199 -20.19 -26.82 -10.29
N ASP A 200 -20.34 -28.12 -10.59
CA ASP A 200 -20.24 -28.60 -11.95
C ASP A 200 -21.41 -28.05 -12.77
N ARG A 201 -21.12 -27.39 -13.90
CA ARG A 201 -22.15 -26.67 -14.66
C ARG A 201 -23.06 -27.58 -15.50
N ILE A 202 -22.70 -28.85 -15.66
CA ILE A 202 -23.46 -29.83 -16.46
C ILE A 202 -24.33 -30.68 -15.54
N THR A 203 -23.73 -31.23 -14.49
CA THR A 203 -24.38 -32.15 -13.55
C THR A 203 -25.00 -31.45 -12.34
N ALA A 204 -24.73 -30.15 -12.15
CA ALA A 204 -25.10 -29.36 -10.97
C ALA A 204 -24.56 -29.94 -9.64
N ALA A 205 -23.60 -30.86 -9.69
CA ALA A 205 -23.00 -31.46 -8.50
C ALA A 205 -22.19 -30.42 -7.72
N ALA A 206 -22.38 -30.38 -6.40
CA ALA A 206 -21.66 -29.49 -5.50
C ALA A 206 -20.38 -30.15 -4.98
N ASN A 207 -19.27 -29.41 -5.05
CA ASN A 207 -17.99 -29.74 -4.43
C ASN A 207 -17.73 -28.73 -3.29
N PRO A 208 -18.13 -29.06 -2.05
CA PRO A 208 -18.01 -28.15 -0.91
C PRO A 208 -16.56 -28.01 -0.46
N ARG A 209 -16.16 -26.78 -0.15
CA ARG A 209 -14.88 -26.43 0.46
C ARG A 209 -15.12 -25.52 1.66
N GLN A 210 -14.24 -25.62 2.64
CA GLN A 210 -14.32 -24.85 3.87
C GLN A 210 -13.24 -23.77 3.90
N LEU A 211 -13.61 -22.58 4.36
CA LEU A 211 -12.70 -21.44 4.53
C LEU A 211 -12.92 -20.82 5.90
N GLU A 212 -11.83 -20.54 6.61
CA GLU A 212 -11.86 -19.69 7.79
C GLU A 212 -11.92 -18.22 7.36
N ARG A 213 -12.72 -17.40 8.02
CA ARG A 213 -12.72 -15.95 7.81
C ARG A 213 -13.03 -15.19 9.09
N VAL A 214 -12.64 -13.92 9.11
CA VAL A 214 -13.07 -12.98 10.14
C VAL A 214 -14.55 -12.64 9.91
N PRO A 215 -15.42 -12.74 10.94
CA PRO A 215 -16.83 -12.42 10.83
C PRO A 215 -17.08 -10.98 10.43
N ALA A 216 -18.22 -10.74 9.77
CA ALA A 216 -18.70 -9.39 9.54
C ALA A 216 -18.99 -8.69 10.88
N GLY A 217 -18.75 -7.38 10.93
CA GLY A 217 -18.88 -6.55 12.12
C GLY A 217 -17.58 -6.37 12.91
N ALA A 218 -16.54 -7.20 12.68
CA ALA A 218 -15.24 -7.04 13.31
C ALA A 218 -14.61 -5.66 13.01
N ILE A 219 -13.93 -5.07 13.98
CA ILE A 219 -13.34 -3.73 13.87
C ILE A 219 -11.86 -3.77 14.23
N PHE A 220 -11.02 -3.32 13.29
CA PHE A 220 -9.57 -3.21 13.42
C PHE A 220 -9.12 -1.75 13.57
N GLU A 221 -8.07 -1.51 14.34
CA GLU A 221 -7.40 -0.21 14.43
C GLU A 221 -6.48 -0.03 13.22
N PHE A 222 -6.80 0.93 12.36
CA PHE A 222 -6.03 1.22 11.15
C PHE A 222 -5.13 2.44 11.34
N GLU A 223 -3.88 2.35 10.89
CA GLU A 223 -2.92 3.45 10.92
C GLU A 223 -2.05 3.48 9.65
N LEU A 224 -1.95 4.67 9.05
CA LEU A 224 -0.98 4.98 8.01
C LEU A 224 -0.17 6.22 8.36
N VAL A 225 1.08 6.25 7.91
CA VAL A 225 2.00 7.37 8.08
C VAL A 225 2.60 7.73 6.72
N TYR A 226 2.39 8.96 6.30
CA TYR A 226 3.00 9.55 5.12
C TYR A 226 4.17 10.46 5.54
N THR A 227 5.34 10.25 4.93
CA THR A 227 6.52 11.08 5.15
C THR A 227 6.56 12.19 4.11
N VAL A 228 6.58 13.44 4.57
CA VAL A 228 6.63 14.60 3.67
C VAL A 228 8.09 14.88 3.32
N GLU A 229 8.45 14.59 2.07
CA GLU A 229 9.78 14.87 1.51
C GLU A 229 9.76 16.10 0.60
N ASN A 230 8.70 16.26 -0.22
CA ASN A 230 8.56 17.36 -1.16
C ASN A 230 7.16 18.00 -1.01
N PRO A 231 7.05 19.31 -0.67
CA PRO A 231 5.76 20.00 -0.49
C PRO A 231 4.87 20.02 -1.72
N GLU A 232 5.44 20.17 -2.91
CA GLU A 232 4.72 20.26 -4.18
C GLU A 232 4.05 18.93 -4.53
N GLN A 233 4.70 17.82 -4.16
CA GLN A 233 4.18 16.47 -4.40
C GLN A 233 3.21 15.99 -3.31
N ALA A 234 3.35 16.52 -2.08
CA ALA A 234 2.60 16.07 -0.91
C ALA A 234 1.08 16.17 -1.11
N VAL A 235 0.61 17.25 -1.73
CA VAL A 235 -0.82 17.46 -2.01
C VAL A 235 -1.39 16.33 -2.86
N LYS A 236 -0.73 16.03 -3.98
CA LYS A 236 -1.17 15.00 -4.92
C LYS A 236 -1.04 13.60 -4.29
N ASP A 237 0.02 13.38 -3.52
CA ASP A 237 0.24 12.13 -2.79
C ASP A 237 -0.90 11.83 -1.82
N LEU A 238 -1.30 12.84 -1.04
CA LEU A 238 -2.41 12.75 -0.09
C LEU A 238 -3.75 12.51 -0.78
N GLN A 239 -4.03 13.19 -1.90
CA GLN A 239 -5.22 12.94 -2.71
C GLN A 239 -5.26 11.50 -3.23
N ASN A 240 -4.14 10.98 -3.72
CA ASN A 240 -4.06 9.60 -4.21
C ASN A 240 -4.28 8.57 -3.10
N LEU A 241 -3.80 8.84 -1.88
CA LEU A 241 -4.09 7.98 -0.73
C LEU A 241 -5.58 7.97 -0.40
N ALA A 242 -6.23 9.13 -0.41
CA ALA A 242 -7.66 9.27 -0.17
C ALA A 242 -8.50 8.51 -1.20
N ILE A 243 -8.17 8.69 -2.49
CA ILE A 243 -8.81 7.98 -3.60
C ILE A 243 -8.61 6.47 -3.48
N ALA A 244 -7.39 6.03 -3.13
CA ALA A 244 -7.10 4.60 -2.96
C ALA A 244 -7.90 3.98 -1.80
N LEU A 245 -8.11 4.72 -0.70
CA LEU A 245 -8.97 4.28 0.41
C LEU A 245 -10.44 4.21 -0.01
N ALA A 246 -10.95 5.22 -0.73
CA ALA A 246 -12.32 5.24 -1.22
C ALA A 246 -12.61 4.07 -2.18
N ILE A 247 -11.73 3.84 -3.16
CA ILE A 247 -11.86 2.70 -4.08
C ILE A 247 -11.74 1.36 -3.34
N LEU A 248 -10.95 1.29 -2.26
CA LEU A 248 -10.83 0.08 -1.45
C LEU A 248 -12.14 -0.30 -0.74
N GLU A 249 -12.99 0.65 -0.36
CA GLU A 249 -14.31 0.37 0.23
C GLU A 249 -15.29 -0.24 -0.78
N ASP A 250 -15.15 0.14 -2.06
CA ASP A 250 -15.93 -0.42 -3.17
C ASP A 250 -15.35 -1.74 -3.72
N ASP A 251 -14.06 -1.96 -3.51
CA ASP A 251 -13.35 -3.20 -3.84
C ASP A 251 -13.31 -4.15 -2.63
N ALA A 252 -12.63 -5.28 -2.76
CA ALA A 252 -12.43 -6.24 -1.69
C ALA A 252 -10.99 -6.22 -1.16
N LEU A 253 -10.85 -6.24 0.17
CA LEU A 253 -9.59 -6.52 0.86
C LEU A 253 -9.40 -8.03 1.02
N GLY A 254 -8.19 -8.53 0.78
CA GLY A 254 -7.86 -9.94 0.95
C GLY A 254 -8.36 -10.86 -0.18
N GLY A 255 -8.60 -12.12 0.15
CA GLY A 255 -8.97 -13.17 -0.81
C GLY A 255 -10.47 -13.28 -1.05
N HIS A 256 -10.85 -13.92 -2.17
CA HIS A 256 -12.23 -14.30 -2.48
C HIS A 256 -13.24 -13.14 -2.62
N GLY A 257 -12.79 -11.93 -2.92
CA GLY A 257 -13.63 -10.73 -3.08
C GLY A 257 -14.81 -10.90 -4.05
N SER A 258 -14.59 -11.52 -5.22
CA SER A 258 -15.65 -11.80 -6.19
C SER A 258 -16.75 -12.74 -5.69
N ARG A 259 -16.53 -13.42 -4.56
CA ARG A 259 -17.49 -14.30 -3.87
C ARG A 259 -18.12 -13.62 -2.64
N GLY A 260 -17.96 -12.31 -2.51
CA GLY A 260 -18.60 -11.49 -1.47
C GLY A 260 -17.78 -11.30 -0.19
N TYR A 261 -16.48 -11.59 -0.21
CA TYR A 261 -15.59 -11.40 0.95
C TYR A 261 -14.96 -10.01 0.95
N GLY A 262 -14.56 -9.57 2.13
CA GLY A 262 -13.58 -8.50 2.27
C GLY A 262 -14.09 -7.11 1.93
N LYS A 263 -15.41 -6.88 1.93
CA LYS A 263 -15.93 -5.51 1.93
C LYS A 263 -15.58 -4.87 3.27
N VAL A 264 -14.95 -3.71 3.23
CA VAL A 264 -14.51 -2.96 4.41
C VAL A 264 -15.04 -1.53 4.37
N ALA A 265 -15.10 -0.88 5.52
CA ALA A 265 -15.42 0.53 5.64
C ALA A 265 -14.47 1.18 6.67
N PHE A 266 -14.04 2.40 6.39
CA PHE A 266 -13.23 3.19 7.30
C PHE A 266 -14.10 4.23 8.01
N GLU A 267 -13.96 4.28 9.33
CA GLU A 267 -14.78 5.11 10.23
C GLU A 267 -13.88 5.91 11.16
N GLU A 268 -14.36 7.07 11.62
CA GLU A 268 -13.69 7.87 12.67
C GLU A 268 -12.23 8.22 12.34
N PHE A 269 -12.02 8.78 11.15
CA PHE A 269 -10.72 9.28 10.73
C PHE A 269 -10.24 10.40 11.65
N LYS A 270 -8.98 10.28 12.08
CA LYS A 270 -8.23 11.35 12.74
C LYS A 270 -6.92 11.57 12.01
N LEU A 271 -6.68 12.82 11.65
CA LEU A 271 -5.50 13.23 10.93
C LEU A 271 -4.61 14.07 11.82
N PHE A 272 -3.31 13.78 11.82
CA PHE A 272 -2.31 14.50 12.57
C PHE A 272 -1.16 14.89 11.66
N TYR A 273 -0.64 16.10 11.85
CA TYR A 273 0.61 16.52 11.24
C TYR A 273 1.66 16.77 12.31
N ARG A 274 2.87 16.26 12.09
CA ARG A 274 4.04 16.46 12.95
C ARG A 274 5.14 17.09 12.14
N ASP A 275 5.40 18.36 12.40
CA ASP A 275 6.53 19.09 11.83
C ASP A 275 7.84 18.71 12.54
N LEU A 276 8.97 19.28 12.08
CA LEU A 276 10.26 19.03 12.70
C LEU A 276 10.38 19.58 14.13
N ASN A 277 9.70 20.68 14.44
CA ASN A 277 9.75 21.28 15.77
C ASN A 277 9.10 20.37 16.82
N TYR A 278 7.97 19.75 16.48
CA TYR A 278 7.33 18.74 17.33
C TYR A 278 8.34 17.67 17.77
N TYR A 279 9.13 17.14 16.84
CA TYR A 279 10.13 16.10 17.15
C TYR A 279 11.28 16.60 18.02
N ARG A 280 11.68 17.87 17.88
CA ARG A 280 12.73 18.49 18.69
C ARG A 280 12.29 18.75 20.14
N THR A 281 10.98 18.84 20.40
CA THR A 281 10.44 19.22 21.72
C THR A 281 9.75 18.08 22.48
N ILE A 282 9.76 16.84 21.99
CA ILE A 282 9.00 15.70 22.59
C ILE A 282 9.30 15.49 24.09
N GLY A 283 10.49 15.88 24.56
CA GLY A 283 10.93 15.72 25.95
C GLY A 283 10.80 16.96 26.85
N ASN A 284 10.38 18.12 26.33
CA ASN A 284 10.27 19.35 27.13
C ASN A 284 8.89 19.50 27.80
N THR A 285 8.87 20.14 28.97
CA THR A 285 7.64 20.48 29.72
C THR A 285 6.71 21.40 28.94
N ASP A 286 7.25 22.24 28.06
CA ASP A 286 6.51 23.06 27.07
C ASP A 286 6.15 22.25 25.82
N ARG A 287 5.55 21.08 26.02
CA ARG A 287 5.15 20.20 24.91
C ARG A 287 4.09 20.88 24.06
N VAL A 288 4.37 21.07 22.77
CA VAL A 288 3.33 21.34 21.77
C VAL A 288 2.37 20.14 21.81
N LYS A 289 1.15 20.35 22.30
CA LYS A 289 0.12 19.31 22.29
C LYS A 289 -0.09 18.89 20.85
N GLN A 290 -0.13 17.57 20.63
CA GLN A 290 -0.49 17.04 19.32
C GLN A 290 -1.98 17.34 19.10
N GLU A 291 -2.27 18.33 18.29
CA GLU A 291 -3.64 18.67 17.90
C GLU A 291 -4.04 17.84 16.68
N THR A 292 -5.31 17.44 16.66
CA THR A 292 -5.89 16.80 15.48
C THR A 292 -6.05 17.86 14.41
N LEU A 293 -5.43 17.64 13.25
CA LEU A 293 -5.53 18.55 12.10
C LEU A 293 -6.96 18.56 11.55
N THR A 294 -7.58 17.38 11.48
CA THR A 294 -8.94 17.19 10.96
C THR A 294 -9.49 15.86 11.47
N GLU A 295 -10.80 15.86 11.74
CA GLU A 295 -11.57 14.65 12.02
C GLU A 295 -12.63 14.47 10.93
N ALA A 296 -12.84 13.23 10.51
CA ALA A 296 -13.86 12.88 9.54
C ALA A 296 -14.55 11.57 9.95
N THR A 297 -15.87 11.54 9.87
CA THR A 297 -16.65 10.38 10.30
C THR A 297 -16.50 9.20 9.35
N ASN A 298 -16.31 9.47 8.06
CA ASN A 298 -16.19 8.47 7.00
C ASN A 298 -15.30 9.00 5.85
N THR A 299 -15.10 8.15 4.83
CA THR A 299 -14.20 8.44 3.70
C THR A 299 -14.69 9.60 2.82
N GLU A 300 -16.01 9.77 2.66
CA GLU A 300 -16.58 10.90 1.91
C GLU A 300 -16.27 12.24 2.61
N GLN A 301 -16.50 12.32 3.92
CA GLN A 301 -16.17 13.52 4.69
C GLN A 301 -14.65 13.77 4.66
N LEU A 302 -13.84 12.72 4.74
CA LEU A 302 -12.38 12.86 4.63
C LEU A 302 -12.00 13.51 3.29
N LEU A 303 -12.57 13.04 2.17
CA LEU A 303 -12.37 13.60 0.83
C LEU A 303 -12.80 15.08 0.73
N ASN A 304 -13.92 15.45 1.34
CA ASN A 304 -14.38 16.85 1.37
C ASN A 304 -13.44 17.76 2.18
N GLU A 305 -12.92 17.24 3.29
CA GLU A 305 -11.98 17.98 4.15
C GLU A 305 -10.55 18.00 3.59
N PHE A 306 -10.23 17.16 2.58
CA PHE A 306 -8.89 17.10 2.01
C PHE A 306 -8.41 18.43 1.44
N ALA A 307 -9.30 19.28 0.91
CA ALA A 307 -8.92 20.63 0.48
C ALA A 307 -8.41 21.48 1.65
N LYS A 308 -9.07 21.40 2.82
CA LYS A 308 -8.65 22.12 4.03
C LYS A 308 -7.37 21.54 4.61
N VAL A 309 -7.27 20.21 4.67
CA VAL A 309 -6.06 19.48 5.07
C VAL A 309 -4.88 19.88 4.20
N THR A 310 -5.07 19.91 2.89
CA THR A 310 -4.05 20.28 1.90
C THR A 310 -3.55 21.69 2.16
N ASN A 311 -4.46 22.65 2.31
CA ASN A 311 -4.10 24.04 2.58
C ASN A 311 -3.39 24.20 3.94
N ALA A 312 -3.86 23.49 4.97
CA ALA A 312 -3.24 23.52 6.28
C ALA A 312 -1.84 22.89 6.27
N VAL A 313 -1.67 21.74 5.59
CA VAL A 313 -0.36 21.12 5.38
C VAL A 313 0.53 22.07 4.58
N GLN A 314 0.05 22.68 3.50
CA GLN A 314 0.84 23.61 2.69
C GLN A 314 1.25 24.87 3.47
N ALA A 315 0.40 25.38 4.36
CA ALA A 315 0.72 26.50 5.25
C ALA A 315 1.73 26.11 6.35
N LEU A 316 1.76 24.84 6.76
CA LEU A 316 2.68 24.31 7.76
C LEU A 316 4.00 23.82 7.15
N LEU A 317 4.04 23.61 5.84
CA LEU A 317 5.26 23.28 5.13
C LEU A 317 6.09 24.55 4.93
N PRO A 318 7.42 24.50 5.14
CA PRO A 318 8.27 25.65 4.92
C PRO A 318 8.09 26.13 3.48
N SER A 319 7.72 27.41 3.30
CA SER A 319 7.69 28.07 2.00
C SER A 319 9.08 27.93 1.38
N GLY A 320 9.16 27.26 0.23
CA GLY A 320 10.41 26.91 -0.43
C GLY A 320 11.29 28.14 -0.66
N ASN A 321 12.27 28.33 0.20
CA ASN A 321 13.45 29.16 -0.02
C ASN A 321 14.64 28.33 0.47
N ALA A 322 15.22 27.57 -0.46
CA ALA A 322 16.59 27.10 -0.44
C ALA A 322 17.04 26.96 -1.89
#